data_AF-A0A811T9U1-F1
#
_entry.id   AF-A0A811T9U1-F1
#
_cell.length_a   1.000
_cell.length_b   1.000
_cell.length_c   1.000
_cell.angle_alpha   90.00
_cell.angle_beta   90.00
_cell.angle_gamma   90.00
#
_symmetry.space_group_name_H-M   'P 1'
#
loop_
_entity.id
_entity.type
_entity.pdbx_description
1 polymer ?
#
loop_
_entity_poly.entity_id
_entity_poly.type
_entity_poly.pdbx_seq_one_letter_code
_entity_poly.pdbx_strand_id
1 'polypeptide(L)'
;MLIPLAMAKGSMAEAYKIVKNTTVEDAIYFYQAFAKANVKVAPVSRLSLEGAHTITQIQQQNKTLYQLMQIAEHGDEIAGEWTHGFPLTKKAHQLLTTNVKDTDINESIVKTYLEILKDHPDTFIQTKHNKATAIQTSKKISSNRR
;
A
#
# COMPACT_ATOMS: atom_id res chain seq x y z
N MET A 1 -0.44 -3.82 -4.30
CA MET A 1 0.94 -3.33 -4.09
C MET A 1 1.93 -3.74 -5.19
N LEU A 2 2.21 -5.04 -5.42
CA LEU A 2 3.39 -5.48 -6.18
C LEU A 2 3.29 -5.45 -7.72
N ILE A 3 2.10 -5.47 -8.31
CA ILE A 3 1.93 -5.61 -9.78
C ILE A 3 2.73 -4.55 -10.57
N PRO A 4 2.64 -3.23 -10.26
CA PRO A 4 3.39 -2.23 -11.01
C PRO A 4 4.91 -2.38 -10.83
N LEU A 5 5.37 -2.75 -9.63
CA LEU A 5 6.79 -3.00 -9.35
C LEU A 5 7.32 -4.20 -10.14
N ALA A 6 6.54 -5.28 -10.25
CA ALA A 6 6.89 -6.45 -11.03
C ALA A 6 6.99 -6.11 -12.53
N MET A 7 6.01 -5.38 -13.07
CA MET A 7 6.04 -4.90 -14.47
C MET A 7 7.26 -4.02 -14.74
N ALA A 8 7.64 -3.20 -13.76
CA ALA A 8 8.80 -2.33 -13.81
C ALA A 8 10.14 -3.00 -13.45
N LYS A 9 10.17 -4.33 -13.26
CA LYS A 9 11.37 -5.09 -12.85
C LYS A 9 12.04 -4.51 -11.59
N GLY A 10 11.23 -4.05 -10.63
CA GLY A 10 11.67 -3.47 -9.36
C GLY A 10 11.99 -1.97 -9.40
N SER A 11 11.96 -1.31 -10.57
CA SER A 11 12.17 0.13 -10.65
C SER A 11 10.94 0.89 -10.14
N MET A 12 11.07 1.57 -9.00
CA MET A 12 9.97 2.36 -8.42
C MET A 12 9.57 3.55 -9.30
N ALA A 13 10.53 4.15 -10.01
CA ALA A 13 10.28 5.26 -10.93
C ALA A 13 9.47 4.81 -12.16
N GLU A 14 9.83 3.67 -12.75
CA GLU A 14 9.07 3.11 -13.88
C GLU A 14 7.72 2.56 -13.43
N ALA A 15 7.66 1.94 -12.24
CA ALA A 15 6.39 1.49 -11.65
C ALA A 15 5.44 2.68 -11.47
N TYR A 16 5.94 3.82 -10.98
CA TYR A 16 5.13 5.02 -10.83
C TYR A 16 4.61 5.55 -12.16
N LYS A 17 5.44 5.55 -13.22
CA LYS A 17 5.00 5.90 -14.57
C LYS A 17 3.92 4.95 -15.09
N ILE A 18 4.07 3.64 -14.86
CA ILE A 18 3.07 2.64 -15.23
C ILE A 18 1.74 2.93 -14.55
N VAL A 19 1.73 3.16 -13.22
CA VAL A 19 0.50 3.50 -12.49
C VAL A 19 -0.12 4.77 -13.06
N LYS A 20 0.65 5.84 -13.29
CA LYS A 20 0.16 7.11 -13.85
C LYS A 20 -0.48 6.98 -15.23
N ASN A 21 -0.03 6.02 -16.03
CA ASN A 21 -0.52 5.78 -17.39
C ASN A 21 -1.62 4.72 -17.46
N THR A 22 -2.14 4.26 -16.32
CA THR A 22 -3.28 3.34 -16.31
C THR A 22 -4.52 3.96 -16.95
N THR A 23 -5.38 3.09 -17.44
CA THR A 23 -6.59 3.40 -18.18
C THR A 23 -7.85 3.10 -17.36
N VAL A 24 -9.01 3.39 -17.95
CA VAL A 24 -10.31 2.97 -17.40
C VAL A 24 -10.46 1.45 -17.45
N GLU A 25 -9.92 0.81 -18.47
CA GLU A 25 -9.95 -0.64 -18.60
C GLU A 25 -9.15 -1.32 -17.46
N ASP A 26 -7.97 -0.77 -17.12
CA ASP A 26 -7.19 -1.22 -15.97
C ASP A 26 -7.99 -1.09 -14.65
N ALA A 27 -8.76 -0.01 -14.50
CA ALA A 27 -9.64 0.16 -13.35
C ALA A 27 -10.72 -0.91 -13.28
N ILE A 28 -11.36 -1.22 -14.41
CA ILE A 28 -12.41 -2.25 -14.48
C ILE A 28 -11.82 -3.63 -14.13
N TYR A 29 -10.69 -4.01 -14.71
CA TYR A 29 -10.04 -5.29 -14.42
C TYR A 29 -9.59 -5.38 -12.97
N PHE A 30 -9.08 -4.28 -12.40
CA PHE A 30 -8.70 -4.22 -10.99
C PHE A 30 -9.91 -4.50 -10.07
N TYR A 31 -11.04 -3.84 -10.31
CA TYR A 31 -12.26 -4.03 -9.51
C TYR A 31 -12.87 -5.43 -9.70
N GLN A 32 -12.85 -5.97 -10.93
CA GLN A 32 -13.27 -7.34 -11.19
C GLN A 32 -12.40 -8.37 -10.46
N ALA A 33 -11.08 -8.15 -10.41
CA ALA A 33 -10.16 -9.01 -9.66
C ALA A 33 -10.44 -8.96 -8.15
N PHE A 34 -10.73 -7.78 -7.61
CA PHE A 34 -11.09 -7.60 -6.19
C PHE A 34 -12.39 -8.32 -5.83
N ALA A 35 -13.41 -8.19 -6.68
CA ALA A 35 -14.68 -8.90 -6.51
C ALA A 35 -14.49 -10.42 -6.51
N LYS A 36 -13.69 -10.95 -7.44
CA LYS A 36 -13.36 -12.39 -7.50
C LYS A 36 -12.56 -12.87 -6.29
N ALA A 37 -11.65 -12.03 -5.78
CA ALA A 37 -10.82 -12.35 -4.62
C ALA A 37 -11.57 -12.19 -3.27
N ASN A 38 -12.84 -11.79 -3.30
CA ASN A 38 -13.68 -11.54 -2.12
C ASN A 38 -13.01 -10.60 -1.09
N VAL A 39 -12.26 -9.62 -1.60
CA VAL A 39 -11.54 -8.65 -0.77
C VAL A 39 -12.55 -7.64 -0.24
N LYS A 40 -12.73 -7.62 1.08
CA LYS A 40 -13.49 -6.56 1.76
C LYS A 40 -12.65 -5.30 1.77
N VAL A 41 -13.04 -4.29 1.00
CA VAL A 41 -12.42 -2.96 1.11
C VAL A 41 -13.22 -2.15 2.11
N ALA A 42 -12.54 -1.44 3.00
CA ALA A 42 -13.20 -0.52 3.91
C ALA A 42 -14.02 0.50 3.08
N PRO A 43 -15.25 0.83 3.48
CA PRO A 43 -16.09 1.76 2.72
C PRO A 43 -15.47 3.16 2.76
N VAL A 44 -14.63 3.48 1.78
CA VAL A 44 -14.19 4.84 1.51
C VAL A 44 -15.36 5.57 0.88
N SER A 45 -15.86 6.58 1.61
CA SER A 45 -17.09 7.35 1.43
C SER A 45 -17.40 7.96 0.05
N ARG A 46 -16.60 7.70 -0.99
CA ARG A 46 -16.81 8.24 -2.35
C ARG A 46 -16.92 7.20 -3.45
N LEU A 47 -16.43 5.98 -3.25
CA LEU A 47 -16.55 4.89 -4.21
C LEU A 47 -16.87 3.62 -3.40
N SER A 48 -18.16 3.37 -3.21
CA SER A 48 -18.59 2.09 -2.64
C SER A 48 -18.10 0.99 -3.57
N LEU A 49 -17.12 0.23 -3.08
CA LEU A 49 -16.57 -0.96 -3.73
C LEU A 49 -17.54 -2.15 -3.67
N GLU A 50 -18.74 -1.93 -3.13
CA GLU A 50 -19.80 -2.94 -3.03
C GLU A 50 -20.89 -2.66 -4.08
N GLY A 51 -20.92 -3.50 -5.12
CA GLY A 51 -22.09 -3.65 -5.98
C GLY A 51 -21.81 -3.75 -7.48
N ALA A 52 -22.79 -4.31 -8.20
CA ALA A 52 -22.78 -4.41 -9.67
C ALA A 52 -22.70 -3.03 -10.37
N HIS A 53 -22.99 -1.94 -9.66
CA HIS A 53 -23.01 -0.58 -10.20
C HIS A 53 -21.63 0.09 -10.28
N THR A 54 -20.62 -0.39 -9.55
CA THR A 54 -19.31 0.27 -9.47
C THR A 54 -18.58 0.25 -10.81
N ILE A 55 -18.66 -0.86 -11.57
CA ILE A 55 -18.07 -0.94 -12.92
C ILE A 55 -18.75 0.06 -13.86
N THR A 56 -20.09 0.12 -13.83
CA THR A 56 -20.86 1.07 -14.64
C THR A 56 -20.53 2.52 -14.29
N GLN A 57 -20.34 2.85 -13.01
CA GLN A 57 -19.95 4.19 -12.58
C GLN A 57 -18.54 4.56 -13.03
N ILE A 58 -17.57 3.65 -12.93
CA ILE A 58 -16.19 3.86 -13.41
C ILE A 58 -16.20 4.16 -14.91
N GLN A 59 -16.98 3.40 -15.69
CA GLN A 59 -17.15 3.62 -17.13
C GLN A 59 -17.80 4.97 -17.43
N GLN A 60 -18.92 5.29 -16.77
CA GLN A 60 -19.64 6.55 -17.00
C GLN A 60 -18.82 7.79 -16.63
N GLN A 61 -18.00 7.70 -15.58
CA GLN A 61 -17.16 8.80 -15.12
C GLN A 61 -15.77 8.83 -15.79
N ASN A 62 -15.50 7.87 -16.69
CA ASN A 62 -14.24 7.72 -17.43
C ASN A 62 -13.00 7.81 -16.53
N LYS A 63 -13.04 7.17 -15.36
CA LYS A 63 -11.97 7.26 -14.34
C LYS A 63 -10.90 6.20 -14.56
N THR A 64 -9.64 6.63 -14.67
CA THR A 64 -8.51 5.70 -14.74
C THR A 64 -8.19 5.10 -13.38
N LEU A 65 -7.47 3.98 -13.34
CA LEU A 65 -7.06 3.35 -12.08
C LEU A 65 -6.23 4.31 -11.22
N TYR A 66 -5.33 5.10 -11.82
CA TYR A 66 -4.57 6.13 -11.10
C TYR A 66 -5.48 7.13 -10.39
N GLN A 67 -6.50 7.65 -11.07
CA GLN A 67 -7.43 8.62 -10.47
C GLN A 67 -8.25 8.01 -9.33
N LEU A 68 -8.63 6.73 -9.44
CA LEU A 68 -9.31 6.02 -8.35
C LEU A 68 -8.37 5.85 -7.14
N MET A 69 -7.09 5.54 -7.37
CA MET A 69 -6.09 5.47 -6.31
C MET A 69 -5.88 6.83 -5.63
N GLN A 70 -5.86 7.93 -6.38
CA GLN A 70 -5.79 9.29 -5.80
C GLN A 70 -6.99 9.62 -4.89
N ILE A 71 -8.18 9.10 -5.21
CA ILE A 71 -9.35 9.29 -4.34
C ILE A 71 -9.19 8.49 -3.03
N ALA A 72 -8.53 7.33 -3.10
CA ALA A 72 -8.37 6.42 -1.96
C ALA A 72 -7.13 6.70 -1.09
N GLU A 73 -6.16 7.48 -1.57
CA GLU A 73 -4.82 7.61 -0.97
C GLU A 73 -4.78 8.06 0.50
N HIS A 74 -5.80 8.77 0.97
CA HIS A 74 -5.90 9.20 2.37
C HIS A 74 -6.38 8.10 3.33
N GLY A 75 -7.10 7.09 2.81
CA GLY A 75 -7.66 5.98 3.60
C GLY A 75 -7.03 4.62 3.30
N ASP A 76 -6.22 4.53 2.24
CA ASP A 76 -5.58 3.30 1.78
C ASP A 76 -4.09 3.55 1.55
N GLU A 77 -3.24 2.88 2.36
CA GLU A 77 -1.78 3.01 2.28
C GLU A 77 -1.20 2.51 0.96
N ILE A 78 -1.81 1.49 0.32
CA ILE A 78 -1.37 0.99 -0.98
C ILE A 78 -1.66 2.02 -2.06
N ALA A 79 -2.84 2.65 -2.00
CA ALA A 79 -3.18 3.74 -2.89
C ALA A 79 -2.20 4.91 -2.74
N GLY A 80 -1.87 5.27 -1.49
CA GLY A 80 -0.84 6.27 -1.19
C GLY A 80 0.54 5.92 -1.75
N GLU A 81 1.00 4.67 -1.59
CA GLU A 81 2.26 4.21 -2.20
C GLU A 81 2.24 4.37 -3.73
N TRP A 82 1.15 3.97 -4.38
CA TRP A 82 1.05 4.03 -5.84
C TRP A 82 1.00 5.46 -6.38
N THR A 83 0.30 6.37 -5.70
CA THR A 83 0.14 7.77 -6.16
C THR A 83 1.33 8.67 -5.84
N HIS A 84 2.13 8.30 -4.84
CA HIS A 84 3.31 9.06 -4.39
C HIS A 84 4.66 8.44 -4.80
N GLY A 85 4.65 7.37 -5.60
CA GLY A 85 5.87 6.78 -6.14
C GLY A 85 6.65 5.91 -5.14
N PHE A 86 5.93 5.16 -4.30
CA PHE A 86 6.42 4.12 -3.39
C PHE A 86 7.37 4.62 -2.28
N PRO A 87 7.05 5.72 -1.54
CA PRO A 87 7.95 6.28 -0.54
C PRO A 87 8.30 5.32 0.60
N LEU A 88 7.33 4.54 1.12
CA LEU A 88 7.57 3.57 2.18
C LEU A 88 8.38 2.39 1.66
N THR A 89 8.07 1.90 0.46
CA THR A 89 8.86 0.83 -0.18
C THR A 89 10.31 1.28 -0.40
N LYS A 90 10.53 2.54 -0.80
CA LYS A 90 11.87 3.13 -0.95
C LYS A 90 12.60 3.17 0.38
N LYS A 91 11.96 3.64 1.44
CA LYS A 91 12.51 3.63 2.81
C LYS A 91 12.86 2.21 3.24
N ALA A 92 11.95 1.26 3.06
CA ALA A 92 12.17 -0.16 3.38
C ALA A 92 13.37 -0.74 2.64
N HIS A 93 13.51 -0.44 1.34
CA HIS A 93 14.65 -0.88 0.54
C HIS A 93 15.98 -0.31 1.07
N GLN A 94 16.01 0.97 1.44
CA GLN A 94 17.21 1.62 2.00
C GLN A 94 17.61 1.01 3.35
N LEU A 95 16.63 0.79 4.24
CA LEU A 95 16.86 0.15 5.54
C LEU A 95 17.35 -1.30 5.37
N LEU A 96 16.71 -2.08 4.51
CA LEU A 96 17.12 -3.46 4.25
C LEU A 96 18.53 -3.54 3.69
N THR A 97 18.87 -2.70 2.71
CA THR A 97 20.21 -2.65 2.10
C THR A 97 21.28 -2.23 3.11
N THR A 98 20.91 -1.42 4.11
CA THR A 98 21.80 -1.06 5.21
C THR A 98 21.99 -2.24 6.17
N ASN A 99 20.89 -2.84 6.62
CA ASN A 99 20.90 -3.91 7.62
C ASN A 99 21.60 -5.20 7.15
N VAL A 100 21.50 -5.55 5.86
CA VAL A 100 22.15 -6.74 5.28
C VAL A 100 23.68 -6.66 5.31
N LYS A 101 24.26 -5.48 5.49
CA LYS A 101 25.72 -5.34 5.63
C LYS A 101 26.24 -5.90 6.96
N ASP A 102 25.40 -5.88 7.99
CA ASP A 102 25.81 -6.13 9.36
C ASP A 102 25.20 -7.42 9.94
N THR A 103 24.23 -8.03 9.25
CA THR A 103 23.50 -9.23 9.74
C THR A 103 23.17 -10.21 8.63
N ASP A 104 22.67 -11.40 9.00
CA ASP A 104 22.01 -12.28 8.05
C ASP A 104 20.71 -11.66 7.50
N ILE A 105 20.26 -12.18 6.35
CA ILE A 105 19.10 -11.65 5.62
C ILE A 105 17.79 -11.71 6.44
N ASN A 106 17.58 -12.74 7.25
CA ASN A 106 16.36 -12.89 8.03
C ASN A 106 16.35 -11.85 9.16
N GLU A 107 17.48 -11.67 9.84
CA GLU A 107 17.62 -10.64 10.86
C GLU A 107 17.46 -9.23 10.25
N SER A 108 18.00 -8.99 9.06
CA SER A 108 17.84 -7.71 8.35
C SER A 108 16.37 -7.41 7.99
N ILE A 109 15.62 -8.43 7.57
CA ILE A 109 14.18 -8.30 7.28
C ILE A 109 13.43 -7.93 8.56
N VAL A 110 13.68 -8.64 9.67
CA VAL A 110 13.05 -8.36 10.96
C VAL A 110 13.39 -6.95 11.46
N LYS A 111 14.67 -6.57 11.42
CA LYS A 111 15.13 -5.22 11.80
C LYS A 111 14.45 -4.14 10.97
N THR A 112 14.40 -4.31 9.65
CA THR A 112 13.76 -3.37 8.73
C THR A 112 12.26 -3.24 9.03
N TYR A 113 11.55 -4.35 9.25
CA TYR A 113 10.13 -4.33 9.62
C TYR A 113 9.91 -3.57 10.93
N LEU A 114 10.70 -3.85 11.97
CA LEU A 114 10.61 -3.17 13.27
C LEU A 114 10.90 -1.67 13.16
N GLU A 115 11.83 -1.25 12.29
CA GLU A 115 12.12 0.17 12.07
C GLU A 115 11.00 0.90 11.33
N ILE A 116 10.38 0.26 10.35
CA ILE A 116 9.20 0.82 9.66
C ILE A 116 8.04 0.99 10.65
N LEU A 117 7.81 0.00 11.52
CA LEU A 117 6.75 0.04 12.52
C LEU A 117 6.84 1.21 13.50
N LYS A 118 8.04 1.77 13.72
CA LYS A 118 8.22 2.94 14.59
C LYS A 118 7.47 4.16 14.05
N ASP A 119 7.50 4.36 12.74
CA ASP A 119 6.92 5.55 12.11
C ASP A 119 5.55 5.27 11.45
N HIS A 120 5.26 4.00 11.15
CA HIS A 120 4.03 3.56 10.49
C HIS A 120 3.33 2.48 11.34
N PRO A 121 2.38 2.85 12.22
CA PRO A 121 1.73 1.90 13.10
C PRO A 121 0.91 0.88 12.31
N ASP A 122 1.20 -0.40 12.50
CA ASP A 122 0.63 -1.51 11.73
C ASP A 122 -0.92 -1.48 11.66
N THR A 123 -1.46 -1.38 10.46
CA THR A 123 -2.91 -1.34 10.20
C THR A 123 -3.62 -2.65 10.57
N PHE A 124 -2.97 -3.81 10.54
CA PHE A 124 -3.53 -5.06 11.09
C PHE A 124 -3.61 -5.03 12.61
N ILE A 125 -2.60 -4.50 13.30
CA ILE A 125 -2.66 -4.31 14.76
C ILE A 125 -3.73 -3.30 15.12
N GLN A 126 -3.86 -2.20 14.37
CA GLN A 126 -4.94 -1.22 14.56
C GLN A 126 -6.32 -1.86 14.41
N THR A 127 -6.51 -2.71 13.40
CA THR A 127 -7.80 -3.34 13.10
C THR A 127 -8.17 -4.44 14.09
N LYS A 128 -7.19 -5.22 14.56
CA LYS A 128 -7.42 -6.37 15.45
C LYS A 128 -7.40 -6.01 16.95
N HIS A 129 -6.63 -5.00 17.33
CA HIS A 129 -6.35 -4.68 18.74
C HIS A 129 -6.55 -3.21 19.12
N ASN A 130 -7.03 -2.36 18.19
CA ASN A 130 -7.25 -0.90 18.29
C ASN A 130 -6.01 0.00 18.05
N LYS A 131 -6.26 1.26 17.65
CA LYS A 131 -5.23 2.26 17.29
C LYS A 131 -4.24 2.58 18.41
N ALA A 132 -4.71 2.56 19.66
CA ALA A 132 -3.88 2.84 20.83
C ALA A 132 -2.82 1.74 21.02
N THR A 133 -3.19 0.48 20.81
CA THR A 133 -2.26 -0.66 20.89
C THR A 133 -1.19 -0.59 19.80
N ALA A 134 -1.55 -0.25 18.56
CA ALA A 134 -0.58 -0.10 17.47
C ALA A 134 0.45 1.01 17.76
N ILE A 135 -0.01 2.16 18.25
CA ILE A 135 0.86 3.27 18.66
C ILE A 135 1.74 2.86 19.84
N GLN A 136 1.22 2.10 20.81
CA GLN A 136 1.98 1.65 21.96
C GLN A 136 3.09 0.66 21.57
N THR A 137 2.83 -0.26 20.65
CA THR A 137 3.84 -1.19 20.12
C THR A 137 4.94 -0.42 19.39
N SER A 138 4.56 0.51 18.51
CA SER A 138 5.50 1.42 17.85
C SER A 138 6.38 2.18 18.88
N LYS A 139 5.77 2.79 19.90
CA LYS A 139 6.48 3.51 20.97
C LYS A 139 7.43 2.60 21.77
N LYS A 140 7.03 1.37 22.09
CA LYS A 140 7.89 0.41 22.81
C LYS A 140 9.15 0.08 22.00
N ILE A 141 9.01 -0.13 20.69
CA ILE A 141 10.15 -0.41 19.80
C ILE A 141 11.07 0.82 19.72
N SER A 142 10.51 2.04 19.68
CA SER A 142 11.28 3.28 19.72
C SER A 142 12.02 3.50 21.05
N SER A 143 11.48 3.02 22.18
CA SER A 143 12.09 3.15 23.51
C SER A 143 13.14 2.10 23.86
N ASN A 144 13.22 0.98 23.12
CA ASN A 144 14.13 -0.14 23.43
C ASN A 144 15.56 0.05 22.88
N ARG A 145 15.97 1.30 22.60
CA ARG A 145 17.38 1.67 22.39
C ARG A 145 18.03 1.93 23.76
N ARG A 146 18.33 0.88 24.51
CA ARG A 146 19.34 0.90 25.58
C ARG A 146 20.11 -0.40 25.56
#